data_AF-C7R3B5-F1
#
_entry.id   AF-C7R3B5-F1
#
_cell.length_a   1.000
_cell.length_b   1.000
_cell.length_c   1.000
_cell.angle_alpha   90.00
_cell.angle_beta   90.00
_cell.angle_gamma   90.00
#
_symmetry.space_group_name_H-M   'P 1'
#
loop_
_entity.id
_entity.type
_entity.pdbx_description
1 polymer ?
#
loop_
_entity_poly.entity_id
_entity_poly.type
_entity_poly.pdbx_seq_one_letter_code
_entity_poly.pdbx_strand_id
1 'polypeptide(L)'
;MPISVGEVEHAHAKKAIEEALKSSDNARVGAVIARGETVLATGYKSEIDKLHAEQIALHKAEMQGVDVKGATLYTTMEPCANSRTSRVPCAELVAEAGIVEVHIGEYDPNPQVYRLGWKHLRDRGIGLRDFPKDLRKQAHEAGTNFTRVFTNGFGVSAGAKFDFTQNGGRFTIRLDEEKDSPTWETRWTNCGANAIYLNGGRHGVVAHTRYAEQFNEIDDPDALDFGHHSPKIDVGSIGVMRNEHGHVLCKVTSIEPTADYGGTGHVSVTIKWEIRLRSSAGA
;
A
#
# COMPACT_ATOMS: atom_id res chain seq x y z
N MET A 1 39.68 -0.72 -13.29
CA MET A 1 38.81 -1.65 -14.04
C MET A 1 37.49 -0.95 -14.25
N PRO A 2 36.85 -1.05 -15.43
CA PRO A 2 35.51 -0.48 -15.60
C PRO A 2 34.56 -1.16 -14.61
N ILE A 3 33.71 -0.35 -13.97
CA ILE A 3 32.70 -0.83 -13.04
C ILE A 3 31.69 -1.66 -13.84
N SER A 4 31.26 -2.80 -13.30
CA SER A 4 30.27 -3.65 -13.97
C SER A 4 28.90 -2.97 -14.01
N VAL A 5 28.06 -3.32 -15.01
CA VAL A 5 26.70 -2.76 -15.13
C VAL A 5 25.90 -2.92 -13.84
N GLY A 6 26.01 -4.08 -13.18
CA GLY A 6 25.31 -4.33 -11.92
C GLY A 6 25.79 -3.45 -10.75
N GLU A 7 27.07 -3.10 -10.69
CA GLU A 7 27.60 -2.16 -9.69
C GLU A 7 27.10 -0.73 -9.93
N VAL A 8 26.95 -0.32 -11.21
CA VAL A 8 26.37 0.98 -11.58
C VAL A 8 24.89 1.05 -11.21
N GLU A 9 24.11 0.03 -11.57
CA GLU A 9 22.69 -0.08 -11.20
C GLU A 9 22.50 -0.05 -9.67
N HIS A 10 23.35 -0.78 -8.93
CA HIS A 10 23.32 -0.79 -7.46
C HIS A 10 23.61 0.60 -6.88
N ALA A 11 24.61 1.31 -7.41
CA ALA A 11 24.96 2.65 -6.94
C ALA A 11 23.80 3.66 -7.16
N HIS A 12 23.13 3.61 -8.31
CA HIS A 12 21.99 4.50 -8.59
C HIS A 12 20.76 4.16 -7.76
N ALA A 13 20.45 2.87 -7.58
CA ALA A 13 19.38 2.42 -6.70
C ALA A 13 19.62 2.85 -5.24
N LYS A 14 20.87 2.72 -4.77
CA LYS A 14 21.27 3.21 -3.44
C LYS A 14 21.10 4.73 -3.33
N LYS A 15 21.51 5.47 -4.35
CA LYS A 15 21.33 6.92 -4.39
C LYS A 15 19.86 7.33 -4.36
N ALA A 16 18.96 6.60 -5.03
CA ALA A 16 17.52 6.86 -4.94
C ALA A 16 17.00 6.72 -3.50
N ILE A 17 17.52 5.77 -2.73
CA ILE A 17 17.19 5.62 -1.29
C ILE A 17 17.75 6.80 -0.50
N GLU A 18 18.99 7.22 -0.76
CA GLU A 18 19.59 8.40 -0.12
C GLU A 18 18.78 9.68 -0.40
N GLU A 19 18.26 9.85 -1.62
CA GLU A 19 17.32 10.92 -1.95
C GLU A 19 16.01 10.80 -1.16
N ALA A 20 15.41 9.60 -1.09
CA ALA A 20 14.18 9.37 -0.34
C ALA A 20 14.31 9.77 1.14
N LEU A 21 15.46 9.51 1.76
CA LEU A 21 15.74 9.83 3.16
C LEU A 21 15.86 11.34 3.45
N LYS A 22 15.98 12.20 2.43
CA LYS A 22 15.91 13.66 2.58
C LYS A 22 14.49 14.17 2.82
N SER A 23 13.48 13.36 2.48
CA SER A 23 12.09 13.71 2.69
C SER A 23 11.69 13.57 4.16
N SER A 24 11.06 14.61 4.70
CA SER A 24 10.40 14.57 6.01
C SER A 24 8.95 14.07 5.94
N ASP A 25 8.45 13.73 4.74
CA ASP A 25 7.10 13.20 4.53
C ASP A 25 6.97 11.76 5.05
N ASN A 26 5.73 11.32 5.30
CA ASN A 26 5.40 9.93 5.62
C ASN A 26 5.63 9.02 4.41
N ALA A 27 5.42 9.51 3.19
CA ALA A 27 5.70 8.79 1.95
C ALA A 27 7.08 9.18 1.41
N ARG A 28 8.14 8.63 1.99
CA ARG A 28 9.51 8.88 1.54
C ARG A 28 9.77 8.14 0.22
N VAL A 29 9.76 8.90 -0.87
CA VAL A 29 10.07 8.41 -2.22
C VAL A 29 11.24 9.21 -2.78
N GLY A 30 12.18 8.53 -3.42
CA GLY A 30 13.34 9.12 -4.09
C GLY A 30 13.49 8.57 -5.50
N ALA A 31 13.99 9.43 -6.40
CA ALA A 31 14.13 9.15 -7.81
C ALA A 31 15.49 9.66 -8.33
N VAL A 32 16.12 8.88 -9.20
CA VAL A 32 17.38 9.21 -9.88
C VAL A 32 17.22 8.88 -11.35
N ILE A 33 17.49 9.85 -12.22
CA ILE A 33 17.57 9.63 -13.67
C ILE A 33 19.05 9.57 -14.01
N ALA A 34 19.49 8.50 -14.67
CA ALA A 34 20.90 8.27 -15.00
C ALA A 34 21.09 7.65 -16.38
N ARG A 35 22.26 7.92 -16.98
CA ARG A 35 22.71 7.31 -18.23
C ARG A 35 24.12 6.76 -18.02
N GLY A 36 24.25 5.43 -18.00
CA GLY A 36 25.49 4.78 -17.57
C GLY A 36 25.84 5.17 -16.14
N GLU A 37 27.09 5.57 -15.90
CA GLU A 37 27.57 6.02 -14.59
C GLU A 37 27.10 7.45 -14.23
N THR A 38 26.59 8.22 -15.19
CA THR A 38 26.26 9.63 -15.00
C THR A 38 24.83 9.82 -14.50
N VAL A 39 24.70 10.47 -13.33
CA VAL A 39 23.41 10.98 -12.84
C VAL A 39 23.06 12.26 -13.60
N LEU A 40 21.89 12.27 -14.22
CA LEU A 40 21.35 13.40 -14.98
C LEU A 40 20.51 14.31 -14.09
N ALA A 41 19.67 13.73 -13.24
CA ALA A 41 18.86 14.46 -12.27
C ALA A 41 18.43 13.57 -11.10
N THR A 42 18.01 14.22 -10.02
CA THR A 42 17.51 13.57 -8.80
C THR A 42 16.28 14.28 -8.30
N GLY A 43 15.43 13.59 -7.55
CA GLY A 43 14.29 14.18 -6.88
C GLY A 43 13.86 13.32 -5.68
N TYR A 44 13.24 13.97 -4.71
CA TYR A 44 12.59 13.26 -3.60
C TYR A 44 11.26 13.92 -3.24
N LYS A 45 10.35 13.15 -2.65
CA LYS A 45 9.02 13.64 -2.27
C LYS A 45 9.14 14.87 -1.37
N SER A 46 8.39 15.92 -1.70
CA SER A 46 8.32 17.18 -0.94
C SER A 46 9.55 18.08 -1.04
N GLU A 47 10.47 17.80 -1.98
CA GLU A 47 11.50 18.78 -2.36
C GLU A 47 10.90 19.99 -3.08
N ILE A 48 9.90 19.77 -3.93
CA ILE A 48 9.06 20.80 -4.54
C ILE A 48 7.61 20.49 -4.18
N ASP A 49 6.88 21.49 -3.70
CA ASP A 49 5.49 21.34 -3.26
C ASP A 49 4.64 20.63 -4.33
N LYS A 50 3.80 19.70 -3.88
CA LYS A 50 2.85 18.90 -4.68
C LYS A 50 3.43 17.96 -5.74
N LEU A 51 4.73 17.95 -5.99
CA LEU A 51 5.33 17.04 -6.96
C LEU A 51 5.79 15.73 -6.33
N HIS A 52 5.78 14.66 -7.13
CA HIS A 52 6.37 13.37 -6.80
C HIS A 52 7.87 13.35 -7.12
N ALA A 53 8.61 12.39 -6.57
CA ALA A 53 10.06 12.32 -6.75
C ALA A 53 10.45 12.24 -8.24
N GLU A 54 9.73 11.43 -9.03
CA GLU A 54 9.93 11.25 -10.46
C GLU A 54 9.64 12.55 -11.24
N GLN A 55 8.57 13.25 -10.88
CA GLN A 55 8.23 14.54 -11.46
C GLN A 55 9.31 15.58 -11.17
N ILE A 56 9.84 15.59 -9.95
CA ILE A 56 10.89 16.53 -9.53
C ILE A 56 12.18 16.24 -10.28
N ALA A 57 12.56 14.97 -10.44
CA ALA A 57 13.74 14.60 -11.20
C ALA A 57 13.62 15.02 -12.68
N LEU A 58 12.48 14.77 -13.32
CA LEU A 58 12.21 15.20 -14.70
C LEU A 58 12.22 16.74 -14.83
N HIS A 59 11.53 17.43 -13.92
CA HIS A 59 11.44 18.89 -13.91
C HIS A 59 12.82 19.54 -13.76
N LYS A 60 13.67 19.03 -12.87
CA LYS A 60 15.04 19.53 -12.70
C LYS A 60 15.90 19.30 -13.94
N ALA A 61 15.79 18.13 -14.58
CA ALA A 61 16.51 17.86 -15.81
C ALA A 61 16.12 18.87 -16.91
N GLU A 62 14.82 19.13 -17.07
CA GLU A 62 14.30 20.11 -18.01
C GLU A 62 14.83 21.53 -17.71
N MET A 63 14.74 21.98 -16.44
CA MET A 63 15.23 23.29 -16.02
C MET A 63 16.74 23.48 -16.23
N GLN A 64 17.51 22.40 -16.25
CA GLN A 64 18.95 22.40 -16.48
C GLN A 64 19.32 22.16 -17.96
N GLY A 65 18.33 21.96 -18.84
CA GLY A 65 18.57 21.63 -20.26
C GLY A 65 19.23 20.27 -20.46
N VAL A 66 19.02 19.33 -19.54
CA VAL A 66 19.59 17.97 -19.58
C VAL A 66 18.63 17.03 -20.30
N ASP A 67 19.04 16.48 -21.44
CA ASP A 67 18.26 15.48 -22.17
C ASP A 67 18.28 14.12 -21.46
N VAL A 68 17.10 13.67 -21.04
CA VAL A 68 16.87 12.38 -20.36
C VAL A 68 16.45 11.26 -21.30
N LYS A 69 16.27 11.52 -22.60
CA LYS A 69 15.87 10.49 -23.56
C LYS A 69 16.90 9.34 -23.59
N GLY A 70 16.41 8.10 -23.58
CA GLY A 70 17.25 6.91 -23.54
C GLY A 70 17.94 6.67 -22.19
N ALA A 71 17.60 7.41 -21.14
CA ALA A 71 18.11 7.19 -19.79
C ALA A 71 17.30 6.11 -19.04
N THR A 72 17.82 5.75 -17.87
CA THR A 72 17.19 4.85 -16.91
C THR A 72 16.71 5.66 -15.69
N LEU A 73 15.51 5.38 -15.22
CA LEU A 73 14.99 5.90 -13.95
C LEU A 73 15.16 4.84 -12.86
N TYR A 74 15.69 5.24 -11.71
CA TYR A 74 15.72 4.45 -10.49
C TYR A 74 14.81 5.14 -9.48
N THR A 75 13.73 4.49 -9.08
CA THR A 75 12.76 5.04 -8.13
C THR A 75 12.53 4.07 -6.97
N THR A 76 12.46 4.58 -5.75
CA THR A 76 12.27 3.73 -4.57
C THR A 76 10.86 3.14 -4.48
N MET A 77 9.88 3.72 -5.19
CA MET A 77 8.49 3.26 -5.21
C MET A 77 7.96 3.26 -6.65
N GLU A 78 7.02 2.35 -6.95
CA GLU A 78 6.38 2.26 -8.27
C GLU A 78 5.79 3.61 -8.72
N PRO A 79 6.11 4.07 -9.95
CA PRO A 79 5.52 5.31 -10.48
C PRO A 79 4.01 5.23 -10.56
N CYS A 80 3.31 6.25 -10.04
CA CYS A 80 1.85 6.27 -10.09
C CYS A 80 1.31 6.28 -11.53
N ALA A 81 0.15 5.64 -11.75
CA ALA A 81 -0.52 5.54 -13.06
C ALA A 81 -1.96 6.07 -13.08
N ASN A 82 -2.43 6.71 -12.00
CA ASN A 82 -3.77 7.32 -11.97
C ASN A 82 -3.68 8.82 -11.65
N SER A 83 -4.63 9.58 -12.18
CA SER A 83 -4.66 11.05 -12.08
C SER A 83 -5.22 11.58 -10.76
N ARG A 84 -5.58 10.71 -9.81
CA ARG A 84 -6.11 11.14 -8.50
C ARG A 84 -5.02 11.71 -7.60
N THR A 85 -3.77 11.30 -7.80
CA THR A 85 -2.63 11.73 -6.97
C THR A 85 -1.83 12.85 -7.61
N SER A 86 -1.94 13.05 -8.92
CA SER A 86 -1.24 14.08 -9.68
C SER A 86 -1.99 14.44 -10.96
N ARG A 87 -1.82 15.67 -11.47
CA ARG A 87 -2.51 16.12 -12.69
C ARG A 87 -2.12 15.26 -13.91
N VAL A 88 -0.87 14.83 -13.99
CA VAL A 88 -0.36 13.85 -14.97
C VAL A 88 0.41 12.77 -14.20
N PRO A 89 0.05 11.47 -14.33
CA PRO A 89 0.70 10.38 -13.62
C PRO A 89 2.21 10.26 -13.92
N CYS A 90 2.98 9.83 -12.94
CA CYS A 90 4.43 9.67 -13.09
C CYS A 90 4.80 8.66 -14.19
N ALA A 91 4.07 7.54 -14.27
CA ALA A 91 4.28 6.53 -15.31
C ALA A 91 4.07 7.08 -16.73
N GLU A 92 3.17 8.04 -16.90
CA GLU A 92 2.93 8.71 -18.19
C GLU A 92 4.06 9.68 -18.52
N LEU A 93 4.43 10.55 -17.57
CA LEU A 93 5.52 11.51 -17.73
C LEU A 93 6.86 10.83 -18.02
N VAL A 94 7.17 9.73 -17.33
CA VAL A 94 8.38 8.93 -17.56
C VAL A 94 8.43 8.40 -18.98
N ALA A 95 7.29 7.93 -19.49
CA ALA A 95 7.21 7.41 -20.85
C ALA A 95 7.32 8.52 -21.91
N GLU A 96 6.66 9.65 -21.69
CA GLU A 96 6.73 10.82 -22.57
C GLU A 96 8.14 11.42 -22.62
N ALA A 97 8.87 11.39 -21.51
CA ALA A 97 10.26 11.83 -21.42
C ALA A 97 11.25 10.93 -22.21
N GLY A 98 10.80 9.77 -22.70
CA GLY A 98 11.64 8.85 -23.46
C GLY A 98 12.63 8.06 -22.61
N ILE A 99 12.34 7.87 -21.32
CA ILE A 99 13.04 6.90 -20.47
C ILE A 99 12.81 5.50 -21.02
N VAL A 100 13.86 4.70 -21.12
CA VAL A 100 13.80 3.36 -21.75
C VAL A 100 13.81 2.22 -20.75
N GLU A 101 14.23 2.47 -19.51
CA GLU A 101 14.24 1.49 -18.44
C GLU A 101 13.89 2.14 -17.09
N VAL A 102 13.11 1.44 -16.25
CA VAL A 102 12.79 1.86 -14.88
C VAL A 102 13.12 0.73 -13.91
N HIS A 103 13.90 1.06 -12.89
CA HIS A 103 14.23 0.22 -11.75
C HIS A 103 13.36 0.63 -10.56
N ILE A 104 12.66 -0.32 -9.94
CA ILE A 104 11.68 -0.08 -8.89
C ILE A 104 12.13 -0.74 -7.58
N GLY A 105 12.17 0.05 -6.50
CA GLY A 105 12.49 -0.43 -5.15
C GLY A 105 11.36 -1.23 -4.50
N GLU A 106 10.16 -0.67 -4.49
CA GLU A 106 8.96 -1.26 -3.89
C GLU A 106 7.74 -1.02 -4.81
N TYR A 107 6.87 -2.01 -4.95
CA TYR A 107 5.58 -1.81 -5.61
C TYR A 107 4.63 -1.03 -4.69
N ASP A 108 3.79 -0.16 -5.25
CA ASP A 108 2.93 0.69 -4.43
C ASP A 108 1.92 -0.17 -3.65
N PRO A 109 1.91 -0.14 -2.30
CA PRO A 109 0.97 -0.91 -1.49
C PRO A 109 -0.47 -0.41 -1.59
N ASN A 110 -0.69 0.78 -2.17
CA ASN A 110 -2.02 1.27 -2.46
C ASN A 110 -2.68 0.35 -3.50
N PRO A 111 -3.81 -0.30 -3.16
CA PRO A 111 -4.45 -1.23 -4.08
C PRO A 111 -4.84 -0.53 -5.39
N GLN A 112 -5.13 0.77 -5.36
CA GLN A 112 -5.49 1.58 -6.53
C GLN A 112 -4.33 1.87 -7.49
N VAL A 113 -3.11 1.54 -7.11
CA VAL A 113 -1.89 1.82 -7.88
C VAL A 113 -1.12 0.55 -8.14
N TYR A 114 -1.11 -0.40 -7.19
CA TYR A 114 -0.35 -1.65 -7.26
C TYR A 114 -0.35 -2.25 -8.67
N ARG A 115 0.85 -2.30 -9.27
CA ARG A 115 1.13 -2.86 -10.60
C ARG A 115 0.47 -2.16 -11.78
N LEU A 116 -0.28 -1.08 -11.58
CA LEU A 116 -0.82 -0.26 -12.68
C LEU A 116 0.27 0.60 -13.32
N GLY A 117 1.17 1.18 -12.52
CA GLY A 117 2.35 1.92 -13.00
C GLY A 117 3.25 1.05 -13.85
N TRP A 118 3.59 -0.10 -13.27
CA TRP A 118 4.38 -1.14 -13.92
C TRP A 118 3.74 -1.59 -15.24
N LYS A 119 2.42 -1.88 -15.24
CA LYS A 119 1.70 -2.28 -16.45
C LYS A 119 1.74 -1.17 -17.51
N HIS A 120 1.48 0.07 -17.12
CA HIS A 120 1.43 1.23 -18.01
C HIS A 120 2.77 1.48 -18.71
N LEU A 121 3.88 1.36 -17.98
CA LEU A 121 5.24 1.48 -18.53
C LEU A 121 5.57 0.31 -19.48
N ARG A 122 5.25 -0.93 -19.07
CA ARG A 122 5.44 -2.12 -19.91
C ARG A 122 4.71 -2.01 -21.23
N ASP A 123 3.44 -1.59 -21.20
CA ASP A 123 2.60 -1.48 -22.40
C ASP A 123 3.11 -0.41 -23.38
N ARG A 124 3.99 0.51 -22.92
CA ARG A 124 4.73 1.47 -23.75
C ARG A 124 6.13 1.01 -24.15
N GLY A 125 6.48 -0.25 -23.88
CA GLY A 125 7.77 -0.84 -24.28
C GLY A 125 8.96 -0.46 -23.40
N ILE A 126 8.72 0.07 -22.21
CA ILE A 126 9.79 0.45 -21.27
C ILE A 126 10.27 -0.80 -20.52
N GLY A 127 11.59 -0.97 -20.42
CA GLY A 127 12.21 -2.03 -19.63
C GLY A 127 11.94 -1.85 -18.14
N LEU A 128 11.63 -2.93 -17.43
CA LEU A 128 11.31 -2.88 -16.00
C LEU A 128 12.18 -3.86 -15.25
N ARG A 129 12.83 -3.36 -14.20
CA ARG A 129 13.67 -4.15 -13.30
C ARG A 129 13.32 -3.82 -11.85
N ASP A 130 13.57 -4.79 -10.97
CA ASP A 130 13.52 -4.56 -9.53
C ASP A 130 14.88 -4.09 -9.04
N PHE A 131 14.92 -3.32 -7.95
CA PHE A 131 16.17 -3.06 -7.24
C PHE A 131 16.82 -4.37 -6.78
N PRO A 132 18.16 -4.36 -6.56
CA PRO A 132 18.86 -5.43 -5.86
C PRO A 132 18.18 -5.80 -4.54
N LYS A 133 18.20 -7.09 -4.19
CA LYS A 133 17.44 -7.65 -3.06
C LYS A 133 17.73 -6.94 -1.72
N ASP A 134 18.99 -6.60 -1.47
CA ASP A 134 19.45 -5.88 -0.29
C ASP A 134 18.94 -4.43 -0.25
N LEU A 135 18.82 -3.78 -1.41
CA LEU A 135 18.31 -2.43 -1.53
C LEU A 135 16.78 -2.35 -1.49
N ARG A 136 16.05 -3.38 -1.94
CA ARG A 136 14.58 -3.44 -1.77
C ARG A 136 14.15 -3.39 -0.31
N LYS A 137 14.89 -4.05 0.57
CA LYS A 137 14.63 -3.97 2.03
C LYS A 137 14.79 -2.55 2.54
N GLN A 138 15.85 -1.86 2.11
CA GLN A 138 16.13 -0.48 2.51
C GLN A 138 15.11 0.51 1.93
N ALA A 139 14.68 0.33 0.68
CA ALA A 139 13.61 1.12 0.08
C ALA A 139 12.30 0.97 0.87
N HIS A 140 11.93 -0.26 1.23
CA HIS A 140 10.76 -0.53 2.07
C HIS A 140 10.88 0.11 3.47
N GLU A 141 12.04 -0.01 4.12
CA GLU A 141 12.30 0.61 5.42
C GLU A 141 12.18 2.13 5.36
N ALA A 142 12.65 2.77 4.27
CA ALA A 142 12.47 4.20 4.05
C ALA A 142 10.99 4.58 3.88
N GLY A 143 10.20 3.78 3.15
CA GLY A 143 8.78 4.01 2.85
C GLY A 143 7.78 3.46 3.89
N THR A 144 8.24 2.84 4.98
CA THR A 144 7.40 2.01 5.86
C THR A 144 6.20 2.75 6.44
N ASN A 145 6.33 4.04 6.76
CA ASN A 145 5.22 4.83 7.30
C ASN A 145 4.03 4.88 6.34
N PHE A 146 4.30 5.01 5.03
CA PHE A 146 3.25 4.94 4.01
C PHE A 146 2.70 3.52 3.87
N THR A 147 3.56 2.50 3.76
CA THR A 147 3.10 1.12 3.58
C THR A 147 2.25 0.60 4.74
N ARG A 148 2.51 1.08 5.96
CA ARG A 148 1.74 0.72 7.16
C ARG A 148 0.27 1.09 7.05
N VAL A 149 -0.11 2.16 6.35
CA VAL A 149 -1.53 2.59 6.28
C VAL A 149 -2.42 1.60 5.52
N PHE A 150 -1.83 0.75 4.68
CA PHE A 150 -2.55 -0.26 3.89
C PHE A 150 -2.60 -1.63 4.59
N THR A 151 -1.84 -1.80 5.67
CA THR A 151 -1.74 -3.07 6.41
C THR A 151 -2.15 -2.92 7.87
N ASN A 152 -2.24 -1.68 8.37
CA ASN A 152 -2.60 -1.35 9.74
C ASN A 152 -3.63 -0.21 9.77
N GLY A 153 -4.59 -0.32 10.68
CA GLY A 153 -5.51 0.74 11.06
C GLY A 153 -5.33 1.09 12.54
N PHE A 154 -5.46 2.36 12.89
CA PHE A 154 -5.28 2.87 14.24
C PHE A 154 -6.53 3.62 14.72
N GLY A 155 -6.79 3.58 16.02
CA GLY A 155 -7.84 4.34 16.68
C GLY A 155 -9.11 3.54 16.99
N VAL A 156 -9.84 4.04 17.98
CA VAL A 156 -11.10 3.43 18.46
C VAL A 156 -12.14 3.34 17.36
N SER A 157 -12.25 4.34 16.48
CA SER A 157 -13.09 4.26 15.30
C SER A 157 -12.42 4.92 14.09
N ALA A 158 -12.35 4.17 13.00
CA ALA A 158 -11.73 4.61 11.76
C ALA A 158 -12.18 3.71 10.59
N GLY A 159 -11.56 3.85 9.43
CA GLY A 159 -11.79 3.01 8.26
C GLY A 159 -10.53 2.89 7.42
N ALA A 160 -10.50 1.85 6.59
CA ALA A 160 -9.38 1.57 5.71
C ALA A 160 -9.84 0.91 4.41
N LYS A 161 -9.03 1.08 3.37
CA LYS A 161 -9.15 0.38 2.10
C LYS A 161 -7.82 -0.30 1.79
N PHE A 162 -7.84 -1.60 1.54
CA PHE A 162 -6.63 -2.38 1.30
C PHE A 162 -6.86 -3.51 0.31
N ASP A 163 -5.78 -3.95 -0.34
CA ASP A 163 -5.78 -5.13 -1.20
C ASP A 163 -5.81 -6.39 -0.32
N PHE A 164 -6.93 -7.12 -0.31
CA PHE A 164 -7.03 -8.35 0.47
C PHE A 164 -6.28 -9.54 -0.17
N THR A 165 -5.58 -9.36 -1.30
CA THR A 165 -4.84 -10.42 -2.01
C THR A 165 -3.32 -10.33 -1.85
N GLN A 166 -2.76 -9.15 -1.59
CA GLN A 166 -1.30 -8.94 -1.63
C GLN A 166 -0.52 -9.56 -0.47
N ASN A 167 -1.10 -9.61 0.74
CA ASN A 167 -0.45 -10.16 1.95
C ASN A 167 -1.26 -11.31 2.56
N GLY A 168 -1.86 -12.14 1.69
CA GLY A 168 -2.79 -13.19 2.11
C GLY A 168 -4.01 -12.66 2.85
N GLY A 169 -4.38 -11.39 2.63
CA GLY A 169 -5.54 -10.74 3.23
C GLY A 169 -5.35 -10.19 4.62
N ARG A 170 -4.11 -10.12 5.13
CA ARG A 170 -3.85 -9.64 6.48
C ARG A 170 -4.02 -8.13 6.59
N PHE A 171 -4.79 -7.70 7.59
CA PHE A 171 -4.91 -6.30 7.99
C PHE A 171 -4.99 -6.25 9.52
N THR A 172 -4.27 -5.33 10.15
CA THR A 172 -4.16 -5.28 11.62
C THR A 172 -4.85 -4.03 12.15
N ILE A 173 -5.79 -4.18 13.08
CA ILE A 173 -6.47 -3.06 13.73
C ILE A 173 -5.86 -2.89 15.12
N ARG A 174 -5.43 -1.67 15.46
CA ARG A 174 -4.73 -1.36 16.71
C ARG A 174 -5.38 -0.14 17.37
N LEU A 175 -5.33 -0.08 18.70
CA LEU A 175 -5.87 1.08 19.42
C LEU A 175 -5.05 2.34 19.11
N ASP A 176 -3.73 2.24 19.12
CA ASP A 176 -2.76 3.30 18.83
C ASP A 176 -1.46 2.71 18.25
N GLU A 177 -0.46 3.58 18.03
CA GLU A 177 0.80 3.20 17.39
C GLU A 177 1.79 2.50 18.34
N GLU A 178 1.54 2.51 19.65
CA GLU A 178 2.47 2.00 20.66
C GLU A 178 2.73 0.51 20.49
N LYS A 179 3.93 0.06 20.86
CA LYS A 179 4.37 -1.32 20.62
C LYS A 179 3.44 -2.35 21.26
N ASP A 180 3.00 -2.09 22.49
CA ASP A 180 2.19 -3.03 23.29
C ASP A 180 0.69 -2.68 23.28
N SER A 181 0.27 -1.88 22.28
CA SER A 181 -1.12 -1.47 22.09
C SER A 181 -2.04 -2.66 21.80
N PRO A 182 -3.28 -2.69 22.36
CA PRO A 182 -4.30 -3.67 21.99
C PRO A 182 -4.43 -3.83 20.48
N THR A 183 -4.28 -5.07 20.00
CA THR A 183 -4.13 -5.38 18.57
C THR A 183 -5.00 -6.56 18.15
N TRP A 184 -5.71 -6.42 17.03
CA TRP A 184 -6.49 -7.46 16.39
C TRP A 184 -5.92 -7.73 14.99
N GLU A 185 -5.35 -8.91 14.81
CA GLU A 185 -4.96 -9.40 13.48
C GLU A 185 -6.19 -9.96 12.77
N THR A 186 -6.45 -9.45 11.58
CA THR A 186 -7.60 -9.85 10.76
C THR A 186 -7.11 -10.41 9.44
N ARG A 187 -7.87 -11.33 8.85
CA ARG A 187 -7.61 -11.90 7.54
C ARG A 187 -8.85 -11.94 6.69
N TRP A 188 -8.76 -11.42 5.47
CA TRP A 188 -9.87 -11.26 4.55
C TRP A 188 -9.63 -12.09 3.29
N THR A 189 -10.62 -12.86 2.85
CA THR A 189 -10.46 -13.70 1.66
C THR A 189 -11.69 -13.63 0.76
N ASN A 190 -11.47 -13.79 -0.54
CA ASN A 190 -12.49 -13.59 -1.55
C ASN A 190 -13.69 -14.54 -1.36
N CYS A 191 -14.91 -14.01 -1.45
CA CYS A 191 -16.17 -14.77 -1.44
C CYS A 191 -17.08 -14.42 -2.62
N GLY A 192 -16.86 -13.28 -3.27
CA GLY A 192 -17.57 -12.86 -4.47
C GLY A 192 -17.69 -11.35 -4.57
N ALA A 193 -18.53 -10.87 -5.50
CA ALA A 193 -18.72 -9.43 -5.72
C ALA A 193 -19.37 -8.67 -4.56
N ASN A 194 -20.18 -9.37 -3.75
CA ASN A 194 -21.02 -8.74 -2.72
C ASN A 194 -20.71 -9.23 -1.30
N ALA A 195 -19.66 -10.05 -1.12
CA ALA A 195 -19.29 -10.57 0.19
C ALA A 195 -17.82 -10.94 0.28
N ILE A 196 -17.31 -10.99 1.51
CA ILE A 196 -15.94 -11.38 1.83
C ILE A 196 -15.93 -12.31 3.04
N TYR A 197 -15.00 -13.27 3.07
CA TYR A 197 -14.77 -14.09 4.24
C TYR A 197 -13.83 -13.37 5.21
N LEU A 198 -14.26 -13.19 6.45
CA LEU A 198 -13.46 -12.66 7.55
C LEU A 198 -12.95 -13.79 8.43
N ASN A 199 -11.67 -13.79 8.78
CA ASN A 199 -11.02 -14.78 9.64
C ASN A 199 -10.11 -14.07 10.66
N GLY A 200 -10.11 -14.51 11.93
CA GLY A 200 -9.27 -13.93 12.99
C GLY A 200 -8.10 -14.84 13.43
N GLY A 201 -7.62 -15.70 12.52
CA GLY A 201 -6.47 -16.58 12.72
C GLY A 201 -6.75 -17.87 13.52
N ARG A 202 -7.81 -17.90 14.33
CA ARG A 202 -8.23 -19.08 15.13
C ARG A 202 -9.74 -19.31 15.03
N HIS A 203 -10.17 -20.54 15.23
CA HIS A 203 -11.60 -20.83 15.38
C HIS A 203 -12.11 -20.21 16.70
N GLY A 204 -13.34 -19.68 16.76
CA GLY A 204 -13.87 -19.15 18.02
C GLY A 204 -13.68 -17.65 18.25
N VAL A 205 -13.13 -16.91 17.28
CA VAL A 205 -12.70 -15.51 17.46
C VAL A 205 -13.36 -14.53 16.49
N VAL A 206 -14.16 -15.03 15.55
CA VAL A 206 -14.93 -14.22 14.61
C VAL A 206 -16.40 -14.61 14.62
N ALA A 207 -17.27 -13.60 14.56
CA ALA A 207 -18.71 -13.76 14.49
C ALA A 207 -19.29 -12.88 13.37
N HIS A 208 -20.42 -13.30 12.82
CA HIS A 208 -21.26 -12.45 11.96
C HIS A 208 -22.47 -12.00 12.77
N THR A 209 -22.73 -10.70 12.80
CA THR A 209 -23.84 -10.14 13.57
C THR A 209 -25.20 -10.53 13.00
N ARG A 210 -25.26 -10.81 11.70
CA ARG A 210 -26.47 -11.07 10.89
C ARG A 210 -27.48 -9.92 11.00
N TYR A 211 -27.76 -9.26 9.87
CA TYR A 211 -28.75 -8.19 9.74
C TYR A 211 -28.44 -6.86 10.46
N ALA A 212 -27.49 -6.81 11.41
CA ALA A 212 -27.03 -5.53 11.94
C ALA A 212 -26.20 -4.76 10.88
N GLU A 213 -26.57 -3.51 10.64
CA GLU A 213 -25.93 -2.63 9.68
C GLU A 213 -25.17 -1.49 10.37
N GLN A 214 -25.51 -1.14 11.61
CA GLN A 214 -24.86 -0.08 12.38
C GLN A 214 -24.24 -0.64 13.66
N PHE A 215 -23.13 -0.04 14.11
CA PHE A 215 -22.42 -0.53 15.30
C PHE A 215 -23.26 -0.44 16.57
N ASN A 216 -24.13 0.57 16.68
CA ASN A 216 -25.02 0.76 17.83
C ASN A 216 -26.20 -0.21 17.89
N GLU A 217 -26.41 -1.07 16.89
CA GLU A 217 -27.41 -2.16 16.93
C GLU A 217 -26.88 -3.40 17.65
N ILE A 218 -25.57 -3.43 17.92
CA ILE A 218 -24.90 -4.50 18.65
C ILE A 218 -24.63 -3.94 20.03
N ASP A 219 -25.42 -4.27 21.04
CA ASP A 219 -25.22 -3.78 22.40
C ASP A 219 -24.12 -4.58 23.13
N ASP A 220 -24.25 -5.91 23.11
CA ASP A 220 -23.31 -6.85 23.73
C ASP A 220 -22.67 -7.77 22.66
N PRO A 221 -21.43 -7.49 22.24
CA PRO A 221 -20.72 -8.32 21.28
C PRO A 221 -20.40 -9.75 21.78
N ASP A 222 -20.31 -9.96 23.10
CA ASP A 222 -19.98 -11.29 23.66
C ASP A 222 -21.17 -12.27 23.52
N ALA A 223 -22.38 -11.76 23.27
CA ALA A 223 -23.59 -12.57 23.01
C ALA A 223 -23.62 -13.22 21.62
N LEU A 224 -22.68 -12.88 20.73
CA LEU A 224 -22.62 -13.41 19.37
C LEU A 224 -22.09 -14.85 19.31
N ASP A 225 -22.47 -15.59 18.26
CA ASP A 225 -21.93 -16.91 17.99
C ASP A 225 -20.56 -16.82 17.29
N PHE A 226 -19.50 -17.08 18.06
CA PHE A 226 -18.13 -17.13 17.57
C PHE A 226 -17.71 -18.51 17.04
N GLY A 227 -18.63 -19.47 16.90
CA GLY A 227 -18.36 -20.83 16.45
C GLY A 227 -17.90 -20.98 15.00
N HIS A 228 -17.69 -19.88 14.25
CA HIS A 228 -17.24 -19.91 12.87
C HIS A 228 -15.74 -19.61 12.74
N HIS A 229 -15.08 -20.23 11.75
CA HIS A 229 -13.68 -19.94 11.42
C HIS A 229 -13.53 -18.81 10.40
N SER A 230 -14.47 -18.72 9.46
CA SER A 230 -14.46 -17.74 8.37
C SER A 230 -15.89 -17.33 7.98
N PRO A 231 -16.63 -16.57 8.81
CA PRO A 231 -17.95 -16.08 8.43
C PRO A 231 -17.92 -15.28 7.12
N LYS A 232 -18.93 -15.52 6.28
CA LYS A 232 -19.24 -14.69 5.13
C LYS A 232 -19.85 -13.38 5.63
N ILE A 233 -19.24 -12.26 5.29
CA ILE A 233 -19.71 -10.91 5.60
C ILE A 233 -20.13 -10.25 4.29
N ASP A 234 -21.42 -9.97 4.15
CA ASP A 234 -21.97 -9.26 3.00
C ASP A 234 -21.62 -7.76 3.08
N VAL A 235 -21.57 -7.08 1.93
CA VAL A 235 -21.41 -5.62 1.89
C VAL A 235 -22.58 -4.97 2.64
N GLY A 236 -22.27 -4.09 3.58
CA GLY A 236 -23.23 -3.45 4.50
C GLY A 236 -23.33 -4.13 5.86
N SER A 237 -22.89 -5.38 6.00
CA SER A 237 -22.95 -6.14 7.25
C SER A 237 -21.69 -5.97 8.11
N ILE A 238 -21.79 -6.42 9.36
CA ILE A 238 -20.74 -6.29 10.38
C ILE A 238 -20.21 -7.67 10.77
N GLY A 239 -18.90 -7.84 10.67
CA GLY A 239 -18.16 -8.93 11.31
C GLY A 239 -17.57 -8.47 12.63
N VAL A 240 -17.56 -9.33 13.65
CA VAL A 240 -16.97 -9.02 14.95
C VAL A 240 -15.79 -9.94 15.21
N MET A 241 -14.67 -9.37 15.64
CA MET A 241 -13.50 -10.11 16.10
C MET A 241 -13.33 -9.94 17.61
N ARG A 242 -12.84 -10.98 18.29
CA ARG A 242 -12.60 -10.98 19.73
C ARG A 242 -11.20 -11.51 20.06
N ASN A 243 -10.55 -10.89 21.06
CA ASN A 243 -9.32 -11.38 21.69
C ASN A 243 -9.34 -11.08 23.21
N GLU A 244 -8.20 -11.22 23.91
CA GLU A 244 -8.12 -10.88 25.33
C GLU A 244 -8.42 -9.40 25.66
N HIS A 245 -8.17 -8.48 24.72
CA HIS A 245 -8.34 -7.04 24.92
C HIS A 245 -9.78 -6.56 24.71
N GLY A 246 -10.62 -7.34 24.04
CA GLY A 246 -12.01 -6.99 23.74
C GLY A 246 -12.42 -7.32 22.31
N HIS A 247 -13.21 -6.43 21.71
CA HIS A 247 -13.85 -6.64 20.42
C HIS A 247 -13.47 -5.57 19.40
N VAL A 248 -13.48 -5.99 18.13
CA VAL A 248 -13.52 -5.08 16.99
C VAL A 248 -14.75 -5.40 16.16
N LEU A 249 -15.66 -4.43 16.05
CA LEU A 249 -16.79 -4.49 15.14
C LEU A 249 -16.32 -3.90 13.82
N CYS A 250 -16.50 -4.63 12.73
CA CYS A 250 -15.97 -4.27 11.42
C CYS A 250 -17.05 -4.36 10.36
N LYS A 251 -17.45 -3.21 9.83
CA LYS A 251 -18.43 -3.08 8.75
C LYS A 251 -17.72 -3.12 7.40
N VAL A 252 -18.13 -4.04 6.53
CA VAL A 252 -17.68 -4.06 5.13
C VAL A 252 -18.52 -3.05 4.35
N THR A 253 -17.89 -1.99 3.82
CA THR A 253 -18.63 -0.93 3.11
C THR A 253 -18.59 -1.07 1.59
N SER A 254 -17.53 -1.66 1.05
CA SER A 254 -17.44 -1.98 -0.38
C SER A 254 -16.42 -3.09 -0.63
N ILE A 255 -16.59 -3.78 -1.74
CA ILE A 255 -15.64 -4.78 -2.26
C ILE A 255 -15.42 -4.48 -3.74
N GLU A 256 -14.16 -4.43 -4.15
CA GLU A 256 -13.75 -4.54 -5.54
C GLU A 256 -13.26 -5.98 -5.76
N PRO A 257 -14.03 -6.84 -6.46
CA PRO A 257 -13.77 -8.27 -6.51
C PRO A 257 -12.75 -8.67 -7.58
N THR A 258 -12.29 -9.91 -7.53
CA THR A 258 -11.38 -10.48 -8.53
C THR A 258 -12.08 -10.67 -9.89
N ALA A 259 -11.28 -10.87 -10.94
CA ALA A 259 -11.78 -11.15 -12.29
C ALA A 259 -12.73 -12.37 -12.34
N ASP A 260 -12.49 -13.40 -11.53
CA ASP A 260 -13.35 -14.59 -11.42
C ASP A 260 -14.79 -14.25 -11.00
N TYR A 261 -15.02 -13.08 -10.40
CA TYR A 261 -16.31 -12.58 -9.98
C TYR A 261 -16.71 -11.30 -10.73
N GLY A 262 -16.24 -11.15 -11.98
CA GLY A 262 -16.61 -10.02 -12.85
C GLY A 262 -15.85 -8.72 -12.55
N GLY A 263 -14.77 -8.78 -11.77
CA GLY A 263 -13.90 -7.63 -11.50
C GLY A 263 -13.13 -7.14 -12.72
N THR A 264 -12.72 -5.86 -12.70
CA THR A 264 -12.11 -5.18 -13.85
C THR A 264 -10.58 -5.06 -13.78
N GLY A 265 -9.93 -5.64 -12.77
CA GLY A 265 -8.47 -5.67 -12.62
C GLY A 265 -7.91 -4.98 -11.38
N HIS A 266 -8.76 -4.44 -10.51
CA HIS A 266 -8.39 -3.89 -9.22
C HIS A 266 -9.18 -4.60 -8.11
N VAL A 267 -8.50 -5.01 -7.04
CA VAL A 267 -9.09 -5.76 -5.93
C VAL A 267 -8.85 -5.08 -4.58
N SER A 268 -9.92 -4.87 -3.83
CA SER A 268 -9.82 -4.35 -2.47
C SER A 268 -11.10 -4.57 -1.67
N VAL A 269 -10.96 -4.39 -0.36
CA VAL A 269 -12.09 -4.27 0.56
C VAL A 269 -11.95 -2.94 1.28
N THR A 270 -13.08 -2.25 1.45
CA THR A 270 -13.17 -1.06 2.30
C THR A 270 -13.95 -1.44 3.54
N ILE A 271 -13.37 -1.15 4.70
CA ILE A 271 -13.96 -1.42 6.00
C ILE A 271 -14.04 -0.14 6.85
N LYS A 272 -14.99 -0.12 7.76
CA LYS A 272 -15.00 0.76 8.94
C LYS A 272 -14.98 -0.09 10.19
N TRP A 273 -14.40 0.42 11.28
CA TRP A 273 -14.40 -0.31 12.54
C TRP A 273 -14.72 0.56 13.75
N GLU A 274 -15.09 -0.14 14.82
CA GLU A 274 -15.21 0.35 16.19
C GLU A 274 -14.57 -0.67 17.14
N ILE A 275 -13.60 -0.22 17.93
CA ILE A 275 -12.95 -0.99 18.99
C ILE A 275 -13.77 -0.84 20.26
N ARG A 276 -14.10 -1.96 20.89
CA ARG A 276 -14.70 -2.01 22.22
C ARG A 276 -13.79 -2.79 23.15
N LEU A 277 -13.04 -2.06 23.96
CA LEU A 277 -12.17 -2.67 24.97
C LEU A 277 -13.01 -3.44 25.97
N ARG A 278 -12.53 -4.63 26.34
CA ARG A 278 -13.09 -5.37 27.47
C ARG A 278 -12.89 -4.52 28.71
N SER A 279 -13.97 -4.26 29.44
CA SER A 279 -13.87 -3.63 30.75
C SER A 279 -12.90 -4.46 31.58
N SER A 280 -11.87 -3.83 32.15
CA SER A 280 -11.09 -4.47 33.20
C SER A 280 -12.09 -4.92 34.26
N ALA A 281 -12.24 -6.23 34.45
CA ALA A 281 -12.93 -6.75 35.62
C ALA A 281 -12.34 -6.01 36.82
N GLY A 282 -13.21 -5.40 37.64
CA GLY A 282 -12.81 -4.50 38.72
C GLY A 282 -11.71 -5.08 39.60
N ALA A 283 -10.90 -4.15 40.13
CA ALA A 283 -10.10 -4.36 41.33
C ALA A 283 -10.91 -4.97 42.48
#